data_AF-A0AAV5AG70-F1
#
_entry.id   AF-A0AAV5AG70-F1
#
_cell.length_a   1.000
_cell.length_b   1.000
_cell.length_c   1.000
_cell.angle_alpha   90.00
_cell.angle_beta   90.00
_cell.angle_gamma   90.00
#
_symmetry.space_group_name_H-M   'P 1'
#
loop_
_entity.id
_entity.type
_entity.pdbx_description
1 polymer ?
#
loop_
_entity_poly.entity_id
_entity_poly.type
_entity_poly.pdbx_seq_one_letter_code
_entity_poly.pdbx_strand_id
1 'polypeptide(L)'
;MRQRRSGCVVIIGSRSAWTAKAAVRIAAQKLQSTPNTNIPSIHHNHPPSYHHQPIISSPPISISPAIAESLTEELKPFNIRVLLVQPGAFRTRMILNSTIKPANSLINPDYQKFHTIASKVLSGVHGKQPGDPRKAGRVIVDIVRGEGHAFGKMKWPDTIFLGDDAVKDVRKKCEAVLACLDDEEWCHVLKDVTF
;
A
#
# COMPACT_ATOMS: atom_id res chain seq x y z
N MET A 1 18.70 -40.25 -5.56
CA MET A 1 18.66 -38.79 -5.29
C MET A 1 17.42 -38.21 -5.95
N ARG A 2 16.50 -37.62 -5.18
CA ARG A 2 15.28 -36.98 -5.73
C ARG A 2 15.70 -35.63 -6.30
N GLN A 3 15.55 -35.41 -7.61
CA GLN A 3 15.79 -34.11 -8.25
C GLN A 3 15.04 -33.02 -7.45
N ARG A 4 15.77 -32.06 -6.87
CA ARG A 4 15.15 -30.90 -6.22
C ARG A 4 14.42 -30.11 -7.31
N ARG A 5 13.09 -30.13 -7.28
CA ARG A 5 12.26 -29.34 -8.19
C ARG A 5 12.50 -27.86 -7.88
N SER A 6 12.96 -27.09 -8.85
CA SER A 6 12.93 -25.62 -8.77
C SER A 6 11.46 -25.17 -8.77
N GLY A 7 11.16 -24.16 -7.96
CA GLY A 7 9.79 -23.69 -7.75
C GLY A 7 9.70 -22.17 -7.81
N CYS A 8 8.48 -21.66 -7.97
CA CYS A 8 8.19 -20.25 -7.82
C CYS A 8 6.94 -20.08 -6.97
N VAL A 9 7.05 -19.28 -5.91
CA VAL A 9 5.91 -18.82 -5.11
C VAL A 9 5.53 -17.44 -5.63
N VAL A 10 4.27 -17.28 -6.04
CA VAL A 10 3.74 -15.97 -6.43
C VAL A 10 2.84 -15.47 -5.30
N ILE A 11 3.17 -14.30 -4.75
CA ILE A 11 2.41 -13.65 -3.69
C ILE A 11 1.71 -12.44 -4.31
N ILE A 12 0.38 -12.38 -4.25
CA ILE A 12 -0.37 -11.20 -4.67
C ILE A 12 -0.65 -10.34 -3.43
N GLY A 13 0.00 -9.19 -3.37
CA GLY A 13 -0.12 -8.23 -2.27
C GLY A 13 -1.08 -7.07 -2.57
N SER A 14 -1.01 -6.06 -1.72
CA SER A 14 -1.72 -4.79 -1.89
C SER A 14 -0.73 -3.62 -1.82
N ARG A 15 -0.88 -2.70 -2.76
CA ARG A 15 -0.04 -1.50 -2.83
C ARG A 15 -0.40 -0.42 -1.80
N SER A 16 -1.30 -0.69 -0.86
CA SER A 16 -1.76 0.31 0.12
C SER A 16 -0.61 0.87 0.96
N ALA A 17 0.38 0.04 1.31
CA ALA A 17 1.61 0.46 1.98
C ALA A 17 2.44 1.50 1.20
N TRP A 18 2.23 1.59 -0.11
CA TRP A 18 2.95 2.48 -1.03
C TRP A 18 2.17 3.74 -1.39
N THR A 19 0.96 3.93 -0.86
CA THR A 19 0.21 5.17 -1.09
C THR A 19 0.80 6.31 -0.26
N ALA A 20 1.15 7.42 -0.90
CA ALA A 20 1.68 8.58 -0.20
C ALA A 20 0.63 9.13 0.80
N LYS A 21 1.04 9.32 2.06
CA LYS A 21 0.25 9.93 3.16
C LYS A 21 -0.31 11.34 2.87
N ALA A 22 -0.12 11.87 1.66
CA ALA A 22 -0.43 13.24 1.27
C ALA A 22 -1.90 13.62 1.54
N ALA A 23 -2.85 12.71 1.35
CA ALA A 23 -4.27 12.98 1.63
C ALA A 23 -4.54 13.26 3.12
N VAL A 24 -3.79 12.62 4.02
CA VAL A 24 -3.94 12.80 5.48
C VAL A 24 -3.23 14.07 5.96
N ARG A 25 -2.03 14.37 5.44
CA ARG A 25 -1.29 15.61 5.78
C ARG A 25 -2.02 16.88 5.34
N ILE A 26 -2.60 16.92 4.13
CA ILE A 26 -3.36 18.08 3.65
C ILE A 26 -4.64 18.29 4.46
N ALA A 27 -5.28 17.21 4.91
CA ALA A 27 -6.44 17.29 5.78
C ALA A 27 -6.07 17.79 7.20
N ALA A 28 -4.93 17.35 7.74
CA ALA A 28 -4.41 17.78 9.03
C ALA A 28 -3.93 19.26 9.04
N GLN A 29 -3.28 19.72 7.97
CA GLN A 29 -2.87 21.14 7.84
C GLN A 29 -4.07 22.09 7.74
N LYS A 30 -5.19 21.65 7.16
CA LYS A 30 -6.45 22.43 7.14
C LYS A 30 -7.23 22.41 8.46
N LEU A 31 -6.87 21.57 9.42
CA LEU A 31 -7.46 21.54 10.77
C LEU A 31 -6.82 22.57 11.71
N GLN A 32 -5.54 22.93 11.48
CA GLN A 32 -4.83 23.90 12.31
C GLN A 32 -5.19 25.37 12.00
N SER A 33 -5.95 25.63 10.93
CA SER A 33 -6.28 26.98 10.46
C SER A 33 -7.66 27.49 10.87
N THR A 34 -8.42 26.79 11.71
CA THR A 34 -9.70 27.28 12.25
C THR A 34 -9.47 28.06 13.56
N PRO A 35 -9.91 29.33 13.68
CA PRO A 35 -9.68 30.11 14.88
C PRO A 35 -10.51 29.60 16.07
N ASN A 36 -9.85 29.67 17.22
CA ASN A 36 -10.29 29.35 18.57
C ASN A 36 -11.75 29.78 18.84
N THR A 37 -12.64 28.83 19.12
CA THR A 37 -13.94 29.12 19.76
C THR A 37 -13.98 28.41 21.10
N ASN A 38 -14.34 29.20 22.12
CA ASN A 38 -14.24 28.95 23.55
C ASN A 38 -14.65 27.53 24.00
N ILE A 39 -13.76 26.89 24.78
CA ILE A 39 -14.01 25.62 25.47
C ILE A 39 -14.41 25.94 26.92
N PRO A 40 -15.60 25.52 27.41
CA PRO A 40 -15.89 25.55 28.84
C PRO A 40 -15.16 24.40 29.54
N SER A 41 -14.57 24.68 30.70
CA SER A 41 -13.77 23.76 31.51
C SER A 41 -14.55 22.48 31.87
N ILE A 42 -14.05 21.32 31.46
CA ILE A 42 -14.61 20.00 31.82
C ILE A 42 -13.56 19.20 32.59
N HIS A 43 -13.98 18.71 33.75
CA HIS A 43 -13.22 17.92 34.72
C HIS A 43 -12.39 16.78 34.10
N HIS A 44 -11.18 16.58 34.62
CA HIS A 44 -10.33 15.42 34.34
C HIS A 44 -11.03 14.11 34.73
N ASN A 45 -11.52 13.39 33.73
CA ASN A 45 -11.68 11.94 33.79
C ASN A 45 -10.85 11.33 32.66
N HIS A 46 -9.90 10.47 33.04
CA HIS A 46 -9.05 9.72 32.11
C HIS A 46 -9.89 8.90 31.12
N PRO A 47 -9.72 9.05 29.79
CA PRO A 47 -10.36 8.15 28.84
C PRO A 47 -9.54 6.86 28.69
N PRO A 48 -10.19 5.71 28.46
CA PRO A 48 -9.51 4.45 28.16
C PRO A 48 -8.82 4.54 26.79
N SER A 49 -7.68 3.86 26.67
CA SER A 49 -6.80 3.86 25.51
C SER A 49 -7.53 3.38 24.24
N TYR A 50 -7.88 4.31 23.34
CA TYR A 50 -8.45 3.97 22.02
C TYR A 50 -7.33 3.81 20.97
N HIS A 51 -6.94 2.56 20.69
CA HIS A 51 -6.22 2.22 19.46
C HIS A 51 -7.23 2.01 18.31
N HIS A 52 -7.78 3.08 17.75
CA HIS A 52 -8.50 3.01 16.48
C HIS A 52 -7.59 3.48 15.34
N GLN A 53 -6.90 2.53 14.71
CA GLN A 53 -6.39 2.77 13.36
C GLN A 53 -7.59 2.82 12.40
N PRO A 54 -7.67 3.80 11.49
CA PRO A 54 -8.74 3.80 10.49
C PRO A 54 -8.58 2.57 9.58
N ILE A 55 -9.58 1.69 9.64
CA ILE A 55 -9.71 0.41 8.89
C ILE A 55 -9.58 0.62 7.37
N ILE A 56 -9.70 1.86 6.88
CA ILE A 56 -9.55 2.23 5.47
C ILE A 56 -8.09 2.11 4.97
N SER A 57 -7.10 2.16 5.86
CA SER A 57 -5.69 2.20 5.43
C SER A 57 -5.10 0.84 5.01
N SER A 58 -5.72 -0.27 5.44
CA SER A 58 -5.21 -1.61 5.17
C SER A 58 -6.35 -2.59 4.97
N PRO A 59 -6.59 -3.10 3.74
CA PRO A 59 -7.50 -4.23 3.59
C PRO A 59 -6.95 -5.44 4.39
N PRO A 60 -7.82 -6.31 4.92
CA PRO A 60 -7.46 -7.42 5.81
C PRO A 60 -6.57 -8.52 5.18
N ILE A 61 -6.13 -8.36 3.92
CA ILE A 61 -5.26 -9.31 3.19
C ILE A 61 -4.09 -8.55 2.51
N SER A 62 -3.50 -7.56 3.18
CA SER A 62 -2.25 -6.94 2.74
C SER A 62 -1.06 -7.71 3.29
N ILE A 63 -0.46 -8.62 2.51
CA ILE A 63 0.88 -9.12 2.81
C ILE A 63 1.88 -7.99 2.56
N SER A 64 2.70 -7.68 3.57
CA SER A 64 3.70 -6.61 3.49
C SER A 64 4.90 -7.03 2.62
N PRO A 65 5.58 -6.08 1.95
CA PRO A 65 6.84 -6.36 1.25
C PRO A 65 7.87 -7.08 2.13
N ALA A 66 7.92 -6.74 3.42
CA ALA A 66 8.82 -7.35 4.39
C ALA A 66 8.66 -8.87 4.52
N ILE A 67 7.42 -9.39 4.48
CA ILE A 67 7.18 -10.84 4.56
C ILE A 67 7.72 -11.54 3.31
N ALA A 68 7.50 -10.95 2.13
CA ALA A 68 7.99 -11.51 0.88
C ALA A 68 9.51 -11.47 0.81
N GLU A 69 10.14 -10.39 1.27
CA GLU A 69 11.60 -10.25 1.33
C GLU A 69 12.24 -11.30 2.24
N SER A 70 11.69 -11.52 3.45
CA SER A 70 12.15 -12.60 4.35
C SER A 70 12.03 -13.97 3.69
N LEU A 71 10.86 -14.24 3.09
CA LEU A 71 10.59 -15.52 2.45
C LEU A 71 11.53 -15.78 1.26
N THR A 72 11.90 -14.75 0.50
CA THR A 72 12.87 -14.87 -0.59
C THR A 72 14.20 -15.42 -0.09
N GLU A 73 14.74 -14.87 1.00
CA GLU A 73 16.03 -15.32 1.54
C GLU A 73 15.94 -16.70 2.19
N GLU A 74 14.84 -17.01 2.89
CA GLU A 74 14.59 -18.33 3.49
C GLU A 74 14.47 -19.45 2.44
N LEU A 75 13.88 -19.15 1.28
CA LEU A 75 13.61 -20.13 0.23
C LEU A 75 14.74 -20.31 -0.79
N LYS A 76 15.70 -19.37 -0.83
CA LYS A 76 16.84 -19.37 -1.74
C LYS A 76 17.70 -20.65 -1.69
N PRO A 77 18.04 -21.23 -0.52
CA PRO A 77 18.80 -22.49 -0.44
C PRO A 77 18.07 -23.70 -1.02
N PHE A 78 16.75 -23.59 -1.21
CA PHE A 78 15.90 -24.63 -1.80
C PHE A 78 15.70 -24.45 -3.31
N ASN A 79 16.33 -23.44 -3.93
CA ASN A 79 16.14 -23.07 -5.34
C ASN A 79 14.67 -22.76 -5.66
N ILE A 80 13.98 -22.12 -4.72
CA ILE A 80 12.61 -21.64 -4.87
C ILE A 80 12.67 -20.11 -4.93
N ARG A 81 12.09 -19.54 -5.99
CA ARG A 81 11.99 -18.09 -6.17
C ARG A 81 10.68 -17.58 -5.58
N VAL A 82 10.68 -16.33 -5.12
CA VAL A 82 9.47 -15.62 -4.68
C VAL A 82 9.25 -14.43 -5.61
N LEU A 83 8.00 -14.23 -6.03
CA LEU A 83 7.57 -13.06 -6.81
C LEU A 83 6.43 -12.37 -6.06
N LEU A 84 6.70 -11.18 -5.51
CA LEU A 84 5.68 -10.32 -4.94
C LEU A 84 5.04 -9.46 -6.04
N VAL A 85 3.75 -9.62 -6.26
CA VAL A 85 2.97 -8.86 -7.24
C VAL A 85 2.11 -7.84 -6.52
N GLN A 86 2.29 -6.56 -6.85
CA GLN A 86 1.59 -5.44 -6.25
C GLN A 86 0.73 -4.73 -7.30
N PRO A 87 -0.53 -5.14 -7.49
CA PRO A 87 -1.40 -4.58 -8.51
C PRO A 87 -1.94 -3.18 -8.15
N GLY A 88 -2.13 -2.39 -9.20
CA GLY A 88 -2.92 -1.16 -9.24
C GLY A 88 -4.43 -1.39 -9.13
N ALA A 89 -5.20 -0.42 -9.59
CA ALA A 89 -6.64 -0.60 -9.75
C ALA A 89 -6.94 -1.47 -10.98
N PHE A 90 -7.48 -2.68 -10.75
CA PHE A 90 -7.87 -3.64 -11.79
C PHE A 90 -9.39 -3.88 -11.83
N ARG A 91 -9.95 -4.01 -13.04
CA ARG A 91 -11.36 -4.37 -13.26
C ARG A 91 -11.59 -5.86 -13.03
N THR A 92 -11.62 -6.28 -11.77
CA THR A 92 -11.98 -7.65 -11.40
C THR A 92 -13.48 -7.77 -11.15
N ARG A 93 -14.06 -8.95 -11.39
CA ARG A 93 -15.48 -9.21 -11.14
C ARG A 93 -15.88 -8.92 -9.69
N MET A 94 -14.99 -9.19 -8.74
CA MET A 94 -15.20 -8.89 -7.32
C MET A 94 -15.34 -7.38 -7.07
N ILE A 95 -14.47 -6.56 -7.64
CA ILE A 95 -14.49 -5.10 -7.47
C ILE A 95 -15.67 -4.46 -8.20
N LEU A 96 -16.06 -4.98 -9.36
CA LEU A 96 -17.25 -4.51 -10.09
C LEU A 96 -18.54 -4.87 -9.34
N ASN A 97 -18.58 -6.03 -8.69
CA ASN A 97 -19.73 -6.48 -7.91
C ASN A 97 -19.73 -5.99 -6.46
N SER A 98 -18.64 -5.36 -5.99
CA SER A 98 -18.59 -4.81 -4.64
C SER A 98 -19.34 -3.49 -4.60
N THR A 99 -20.41 -3.42 -3.81
CA THR A 99 -20.98 -2.13 -3.45
C THR A 99 -20.01 -1.42 -2.53
N ILE A 100 -19.49 -0.26 -2.95
CA ILE A 100 -18.76 0.65 -2.06
C ILE A 100 -19.79 1.24 -1.09
N LYS A 101 -20.13 0.49 -0.06
CA LYS A 101 -20.96 1.00 1.01
C LYS A 101 -20.03 1.75 1.97
N PRO A 102 -20.28 3.05 2.25
CA PRO A 102 -19.66 3.64 3.43
C PRO A 102 -20.02 2.74 4.63
N ALA A 103 -19.07 2.52 5.53
CA ALA A 103 -19.30 1.67 6.69
C ALA A 103 -20.57 2.16 7.40
N ASN A 104 -21.61 1.32 7.45
CA ASN A 104 -22.92 1.64 8.03
C ASN A 104 -22.89 1.73 9.57
N SER A 105 -21.74 2.04 10.17
CA SER A 105 -21.57 2.07 11.62
C SER A 105 -20.91 3.38 12.00
N LEU A 106 -21.67 4.22 12.70
CA LEU A 106 -21.25 5.34 13.54
C LEU A 106 -19.90 5.95 13.11
N ILE A 107 -19.91 6.69 12.00
CA ILE A 107 -18.74 7.48 11.60
C ILE A 107 -18.53 8.50 12.70
N ASN A 108 -17.42 8.38 13.44
CA ASN A 108 -16.98 9.42 14.35
C ASN A 108 -16.94 10.75 13.56
N PRO A 109 -17.63 11.82 14.03
CA PRO A 109 -17.65 13.12 13.37
C PRO A 109 -16.26 13.64 12.98
N ASP A 110 -15.24 13.39 13.81
CA ASP A 110 -13.85 13.79 13.58
C ASP A 110 -13.27 13.20 12.28
N TYR A 111 -13.76 12.03 11.87
CA TYR A 111 -13.29 11.30 10.70
C TYR A 111 -14.18 11.48 9.46
N GLN A 112 -15.32 12.17 9.59
CA GLN A 112 -16.32 12.25 8.52
C GLN A 112 -15.75 12.84 7.23
N LYS A 113 -14.87 13.85 7.33
CA LYS A 113 -14.19 14.45 6.17
C LYS A 113 -13.33 13.44 5.41
N PHE A 114 -12.60 12.57 6.12
CA PHE A 114 -11.76 11.55 5.50
C PHE A 114 -12.61 10.48 4.82
N HIS A 115 -13.69 10.05 5.46
CA HIS A 115 -14.65 9.11 4.87
C HIS A 115 -15.27 9.65 3.58
N THR A 116 -15.66 10.93 3.56
CA THR A 116 -16.22 11.59 2.37
C THR A 116 -15.21 11.63 1.23
N ILE A 117 -13.95 12.01 1.50
CA ILE A 117 -12.89 12.04 0.49
C ILE A 117 -12.62 10.62 -0.05
N ALA A 118 -12.43 9.64 0.84
CA ALA A 118 -12.16 8.27 0.47
C ALA A 118 -13.30 7.67 -0.36
N SER A 119 -14.55 7.90 0.05
CA SER A 119 -15.73 7.43 -0.67
C SER A 119 -15.83 8.05 -2.07
N LYS A 120 -15.52 9.34 -2.21
CA LYS A 120 -15.50 10.05 -3.50
C LYS A 120 -14.42 9.51 -4.44
N VAL A 121 -13.22 9.25 -3.91
CA VAL A 121 -12.12 8.65 -4.69
C VAL A 121 -12.50 7.24 -5.15
N LEU A 122 -13.01 6.42 -4.24
CA LEU A 122 -13.32 5.03 -4.53
C LEU A 122 -14.50 4.89 -5.51
N SER A 123 -15.54 5.71 -5.36
CA SER A 123 -16.66 5.75 -6.31
C SER A 123 -16.26 6.30 -7.68
N GLY A 124 -15.35 7.28 -7.73
CA GLY A 124 -14.83 7.82 -9.00
C GLY A 124 -14.03 6.80 -9.82
N VAL A 125 -13.38 5.84 -9.15
CA VAL A 125 -12.58 4.77 -9.78
C VAL A 125 -13.41 3.50 -10.06
N HIS A 126 -14.53 3.31 -9.37
CA HIS A 126 -15.40 2.14 -9.55
C HIS A 126 -15.91 2.00 -10.98
N GLY A 127 -15.75 0.81 -11.57
CA GLY A 127 -16.10 0.54 -12.97
C GLY A 127 -15.12 1.12 -14.01
N LYS A 128 -14.27 2.07 -13.60
CA LYS A 128 -13.30 2.79 -14.44
C LYS A 128 -11.85 2.39 -14.17
N GLN A 129 -11.63 1.25 -13.50
CA GLN A 129 -10.27 0.82 -13.20
C GLN A 129 -9.48 0.60 -14.51
N PRO A 130 -8.25 1.13 -14.63
CA PRO A 130 -7.48 1.04 -15.86
C PRO A 130 -6.94 -0.37 -16.11
N GLY A 131 -6.65 -1.13 -15.03
CA GLY A 131 -6.02 -2.44 -15.13
C GLY A 131 -6.93 -3.52 -15.69
N ASP A 132 -6.39 -4.34 -16.59
CA ASP A 132 -7.02 -5.56 -17.10
C ASP A 132 -6.43 -6.80 -16.41
N PRO A 133 -7.22 -7.56 -15.61
CA PRO A 133 -6.71 -8.71 -14.87
C PRO A 133 -6.20 -9.84 -15.77
N ARG A 134 -6.72 -9.96 -17.01
CA ARG A 134 -6.21 -10.97 -17.97
C ARG A 134 -4.80 -10.64 -18.42
N LYS A 135 -4.53 -9.37 -18.70
CA LYS A 135 -3.18 -8.91 -19.05
C LYS A 135 -2.22 -9.08 -17.88
N ALA A 136 -2.64 -8.76 -16.66
CA ALA A 136 -1.84 -8.99 -15.46
C ALA A 136 -1.48 -10.47 -15.29
N GLY A 137 -2.46 -11.38 -15.42
CA GLY A 137 -2.21 -12.81 -15.35
C GLY A 137 -1.19 -13.29 -16.39
N ARG A 138 -1.30 -12.82 -17.63
CA ARG A 138 -0.33 -13.15 -18.69
C ARG A 138 1.08 -12.68 -18.34
N VAL A 139 1.23 -11.43 -17.89
CA VAL A 139 2.54 -10.89 -17.50
C VAL A 139 3.15 -11.68 -16.33
N ILE A 140 2.36 -12.06 -15.33
CA ILE A 140 2.84 -12.86 -14.20
C ILE A 140 3.34 -14.23 -14.68
N VAL A 141 2.58 -14.90 -15.55
CA VAL A 141 2.97 -16.21 -16.12
C VAL A 141 4.25 -16.08 -16.97
N ASP A 142 4.31 -15.07 -17.82
CA ASP A 142 5.48 -14.76 -18.65
C ASP A 142 6.73 -14.60 -17.77
N ILE A 143 6.64 -13.84 -16.66
CA ILE A 143 7.75 -13.65 -15.71
C ILE A 143 8.18 -14.97 -15.06
N VAL A 144 7.22 -15.75 -14.55
CA VAL A 144 7.52 -17.03 -13.90
C VAL A 144 8.24 -17.99 -14.85
N ARG A 145 7.83 -18.01 -16.12
CA ARG A 145 8.40 -18.90 -17.16
C ARG A 145 9.64 -18.33 -17.85
N GLY A 146 9.90 -17.03 -17.75
CA GLY A 146 10.95 -16.36 -18.53
C GLY A 146 10.64 -16.28 -20.03
N GLU A 147 9.34 -16.23 -20.36
CA GLU A 147 8.84 -16.25 -21.73
C GLU A 147 8.10 -14.93 -22.05
N GLY A 148 7.64 -14.76 -23.29
CA GLY A 148 6.78 -13.63 -23.67
C GLY A 148 7.37 -12.28 -23.30
N HIS A 149 6.66 -11.48 -22.49
CA HIS A 149 7.13 -10.17 -22.03
C HIS A 149 8.40 -10.21 -21.17
N ALA A 150 8.72 -11.36 -20.58
CA ALA A 150 9.92 -11.55 -19.75
C ALA A 150 11.08 -12.22 -20.50
N PHE A 151 10.91 -12.55 -21.79
CA PHE A 151 11.96 -13.18 -22.59
C PHE A 151 13.23 -12.32 -22.63
N GLY A 152 14.39 -12.94 -22.42
CA GLY A 152 15.69 -12.27 -22.39
C GLY A 152 15.97 -11.42 -21.15
N LYS A 153 15.07 -11.39 -20.15
CA LYS A 153 15.34 -10.72 -18.88
C LYS A 153 16.17 -11.62 -17.97
N MET A 154 17.41 -11.19 -17.70
CA MET A 154 18.38 -11.94 -16.89
C MET A 154 18.15 -11.80 -15.39
N LYS A 155 17.65 -10.65 -14.92
CA LYS A 155 17.44 -10.38 -13.50
C LYS A 155 16.03 -10.78 -13.08
N TRP A 156 15.93 -11.65 -12.08
CA TRP A 156 14.66 -11.97 -11.42
C TRP A 156 14.15 -10.75 -10.65
N PRO A 157 12.88 -10.32 -10.86
CA PRO A 157 12.31 -9.27 -10.03
C PRO A 157 11.65 -9.90 -8.79
N ASP A 158 12.21 -9.68 -7.60
CA ASP A 158 11.60 -10.15 -6.35
C ASP A 158 10.24 -9.48 -6.09
N THR A 159 10.06 -8.25 -6.58
CA THR A 159 8.80 -7.50 -6.51
C THR A 159 8.49 -6.83 -7.85
N ILE A 160 7.22 -6.88 -8.27
CA ILE A 160 6.70 -6.16 -9.43
C ILE A 160 5.44 -5.37 -9.07
N PHE A 161 5.34 -4.17 -9.63
CA PHE A 161 4.14 -3.33 -9.54
C PHE A 161 3.43 -3.31 -10.89
N LEU A 162 2.13 -3.61 -10.89
CA LEU A 162 1.36 -3.71 -12.14
C LEU A 162 0.38 -2.54 -12.26
N GLY A 163 0.51 -1.76 -13.33
CA GLY A 163 -0.36 -0.62 -13.64
C GLY A 163 0.30 0.74 -13.38
N ASP A 164 -0.01 1.71 -14.23
CA ASP A 164 0.58 3.05 -14.18
C ASP A 164 0.27 3.79 -12.87
N ASP A 165 -0.92 3.58 -12.31
CA ASP A 165 -1.32 4.14 -11.02
C ASP A 165 -0.45 3.59 -9.89
N ALA A 166 -0.18 2.28 -9.89
CA ALA A 166 0.70 1.64 -8.92
C ALA A 166 2.12 2.19 -9.02
N VAL A 167 2.67 2.26 -10.24
CA VAL A 167 4.04 2.77 -10.47
C VAL A 167 4.16 4.24 -10.03
N LYS A 168 3.17 5.08 -10.33
CA LYS A 168 3.14 6.48 -9.92
C LYS A 168 3.09 6.64 -8.40
N ASP A 169 2.21 5.89 -7.72
CA ASP A 169 2.06 6.00 -6.27
C ASP A 169 3.31 5.53 -5.52
N VAL A 170 3.90 4.40 -5.95
CA VAL A 170 5.15 3.88 -5.40
C VAL A 170 6.28 4.88 -5.59
N ARG A 171 6.45 5.41 -6.80
CA ARG A 171 7.49 6.42 -7.09
C ARG A 171 7.35 7.63 -6.17
N LYS A 172 6.15 8.20 -6.08
CA LYS A 172 5.86 9.34 -5.21
C LYS A 172 6.16 9.04 -3.74
N LYS A 173 5.87 7.81 -3.28
CA LYS A 173 6.17 7.39 -1.91
C LYS A 173 7.68 7.26 -1.68
N CYS A 174 8.41 6.67 -2.61
CA CYS A 174 9.87 6.58 -2.55
C CYS A 174 10.51 7.97 -2.52
N GLU A 175 10.08 8.88 -3.38
CA GLU A 175 10.53 10.28 -3.40
C GLU A 175 10.29 10.96 -2.05
N ALA A 176 9.12 10.77 -1.45
CA ALA A 176 8.81 11.33 -0.13
C ALA A 176 9.63 10.70 1.01
N VAL A 177 10.04 9.43 0.89
CA VAL A 177 10.92 8.78 1.87
C VAL A 177 12.34 9.30 1.72
N LEU A 178 12.86 9.38 0.49
CA LEU A 178 14.18 9.95 0.21
C LEU A 178 14.27 11.38 0.72
N ALA A 179 13.28 12.22 0.42
CA ALA A 179 13.22 13.59 0.92
C ALA A 179 13.23 13.68 2.46
N CYS A 180 12.67 12.68 3.16
CA CYS A 180 12.71 12.63 4.62
C CYS A 180 14.09 12.22 5.17
N LEU A 181 14.85 11.40 4.43
CA LEU A 181 16.21 11.01 4.79
C LEU A 181 17.22 12.13 4.52
N ASP A 182 16.95 12.91 3.47
CA ASP A 182 17.78 14.03 3.03
C ASP A 182 17.38 15.37 3.67
N ASP A 183 16.44 15.35 4.62
CA ASP A 183 15.97 16.55 5.32
C ASP A 183 17.10 17.15 6.18
N GLU A 184 17.55 18.36 5.82
CA GLU A 184 18.70 19.02 6.47
C GLU A 184 18.50 19.25 7.97
N GLU A 185 17.26 19.48 8.40
CA GLU A 185 16.93 19.69 9.83
C GLU A 185 17.16 18.41 10.63
N TRP A 186 16.85 17.24 10.06
CA TRP A 186 16.87 15.96 10.78
C TRP A 186 18.07 15.07 10.46
N CYS A 187 18.75 15.30 9.34
CA CYS A 187 19.81 14.42 8.84
C CYS A 187 20.95 14.22 9.85
N HIS A 188 21.30 15.25 10.62
CA HIS A 188 22.32 15.14 11.67
C HIS A 188 21.84 14.27 12.84
N VAL A 189 20.61 14.47 13.33
CA VAL A 189 20.00 13.68 14.41
C VAL A 189 19.93 12.20 14.04
N LEU A 190 19.54 11.89 12.81
CA LEU A 190 19.41 10.51 12.33
C LEU A 190 20.74 9.75 12.31
N LYS A 191 21.87 10.46 12.16
CA LYS A 191 23.20 9.87 12.04
C LYS A 191 23.97 9.88 13.37
N ASP A 192 23.55 10.64 14.36
CA ASP A 192 24.22 10.81 15.67
C ASP A 192 24.04 9.62 16.64
N VAL A 193 23.59 8.46 16.13
CA VAL A 193 23.40 7.23 16.91
C VAL A 193 24.51 6.20 16.66
N THR A 194 25.58 6.60 15.96
CA THR A 194 26.75 5.76 15.66
C THR A 194 27.92 6.12 16.55
N PHE A 195 28.60 5.11 17.10
CA PHE A 195 29.85 5.25 17.87
C PHE A 195 31.07 5.46 16.99
#